data_AF-A0A5C6DPK8-F1
#
_entry.id   AF-A0A5C6DPK8-F1
#
_cell.length_a   1.000
_cell.length_b   1.000
_cell.length_c   1.000
_cell.angle_alpha   90.00
_cell.angle_beta   90.00
_cell.angle_gamma   90.00
#
_symmetry.space_group_name_H-M   'P 1'
#
loop_
_entity.id
_entity.type
_entity.pdbx_description
1 polymer ?
#
loop_
_entity_poly.entity_id
_entity_poly.type
_entity_poly.pdbx_seq_one_letter_code
_entity_poly.pdbx_strand_id
1 'polypeptide(L)'
;MKNLLKLSIMLAALLVLTGTNTVIAQEAVVSSSIEAGVSANISASALPGNINVDPPPYFVQTLPLQTYMNNNTNAVFVGGNGAVLNETSNFGVTGHSSPNFLAYNPGAQNSDGSIPALPAIIYFPNPVNNVSMLAGAGSTTGTVILAALDASFAVVAFDVKTITPAMQLLSVTWNPGIQAVVVVGNFTSANEWMVLDNLRFQDGGCTLGIDSDNDRLDDCYETNTGVYVSPTDTGTDPLNPDTDGDGIKDGDEVLGTLSNLDLPGMGANPLRKDIFIEYDWFIDSLDCANHSHRPSVNAVNMVAQAFANSPVLNPDGTTGITLHNDRGQGGLFTGGNLINDADGVLTGGVNSPEFMSHKAANFASNRHGYFHYCILPHRYNTNSSSSGQAELPGDDLIVSLQCFNSDTNVSHTIMHEYGHNANIRHGGNVNCNYKPNYNSVMNYKYQFPGVDNNCTPPGDGVLNYSIGDRIVLNENNLNENNGICGAPPWDWNGNTIIENGVAFNINSQDSGDCGGTFTTLTDYNDWANLSFTGLQDADGALPVPPEIIDCDNPAPEN
;
A
#
# COMPACT_ATOMS: atom_id res chain seq x y z
N MET A 1 14.32 11.39 -32.91
CA MET A 1 14.56 12.10 -34.20
C MET A 1 14.40 11.22 -35.45
N LYS A 2 15.02 10.03 -35.56
CA LYS A 2 14.81 9.14 -36.74
C LYS A 2 13.35 8.66 -36.91
N ASN A 3 12.59 8.51 -35.82
CA ASN A 3 11.19 8.06 -35.86
C ASN A 3 10.20 9.18 -36.24
N LEU A 4 10.47 10.45 -35.86
CA LEU A 4 9.64 11.60 -36.28
C LEU A 4 9.74 11.89 -37.78
N LEU A 5 10.91 11.69 -38.39
CA LEU A 5 11.08 11.87 -39.84
C LEU A 5 10.33 10.80 -40.66
N LYS A 6 10.22 9.56 -40.15
CA LYS A 6 9.38 8.52 -40.74
C LYS A 6 7.89 8.86 -40.64
N LEU A 7 7.46 9.42 -39.52
CA LEU A 7 6.07 9.84 -39.26
C LEU A 7 5.62 10.96 -40.22
N SER A 8 6.50 11.94 -40.51
CA SER A 8 6.24 13.01 -41.48
C SER A 8 6.15 12.51 -42.94
N ILE A 9 6.94 11.49 -43.31
CA ILE A 9 6.88 10.86 -44.65
C ILE A 9 5.61 10.00 -44.80
N MET A 10 5.13 9.38 -43.70
CA MET A 10 3.90 8.58 -43.69
C MET A 10 2.61 9.39 -43.70
N LEU A 11 2.57 10.58 -43.06
CA LEU A 11 1.46 11.53 -43.19
C LEU A 11 1.18 11.88 -44.66
N ALA A 12 2.24 12.03 -45.46
CA ALA A 12 2.14 12.27 -46.88
C ALA A 12 1.61 11.05 -47.67
N ALA A 13 1.88 9.82 -47.21
CA ALA A 13 1.36 8.59 -47.80
C ALA A 13 -0.11 8.32 -47.43
N LEU A 14 -0.53 8.68 -46.21
CA LEU A 14 -1.92 8.53 -45.74
C LEU A 14 -2.87 9.50 -46.46
N LEU A 15 -2.38 10.68 -46.88
CA LEU A 15 -3.10 11.60 -47.78
C LEU A 15 -3.24 11.09 -49.22
N VAL A 16 -2.37 10.18 -49.68
CA VAL A 16 -2.40 9.59 -51.03
C VAL A 16 -3.35 8.38 -51.11
N LEU A 17 -3.66 7.77 -49.97
CA LEU A 17 -4.56 6.61 -49.87
C LEU A 17 -6.06 6.95 -50.06
N THR A 18 -6.46 8.23 -50.10
CA THR A 18 -7.87 8.64 -50.25
C THR A 18 -8.35 8.77 -51.71
N GLY A 19 -7.69 8.12 -52.67
CA GLY A 19 -8.18 7.92 -54.06
C GLY A 19 -7.04 8.01 -55.08
N THR A 20 -6.54 6.91 -55.63
CA THR A 20 -7.29 5.99 -56.51
C THR A 20 -6.94 4.50 -56.35
N ASN A 21 -7.98 3.65 -56.49
CA ASN A 21 -8.02 2.22 -56.82
C ASN A 21 -7.74 1.17 -55.71
N THR A 22 -8.85 0.73 -55.10
CA THR A 22 -9.22 -0.66 -54.71
C THR A 22 -8.12 -1.63 -54.28
N VAL A 23 -8.15 -2.04 -53.00
CA VAL A 23 -8.18 -3.46 -52.57
C VAL A 23 -9.10 -3.62 -51.35
N ILE A 24 -9.82 -4.73 -51.37
CA ILE A 24 -10.96 -5.20 -50.57
C ILE A 24 -10.52 -5.82 -49.24
N ALA A 25 -11.37 -5.72 -48.22
CA ALA A 25 -11.75 -6.74 -47.19
C ALA A 25 -12.10 -6.01 -45.88
N GLN A 26 -13.15 -6.29 -45.11
CA GLN A 26 -14.20 -7.30 -45.11
C GLN A 26 -15.26 -6.81 -44.10
N GLU A 27 -16.52 -7.23 -44.28
CA GLU A 27 -17.62 -6.97 -43.35
C GLU A 27 -17.31 -7.39 -41.91
N ALA A 28 -17.70 -6.57 -40.94
CA ALA A 28 -18.07 -7.02 -39.61
C ALA A 28 -19.36 -6.30 -39.19
N VAL A 29 -20.47 -7.04 -39.28
CA VAL A 29 -21.72 -6.76 -38.56
C VAL A 29 -21.59 -7.41 -37.18
N VAL A 30 -22.06 -6.75 -36.12
CA VAL A 30 -23.04 -7.24 -35.12
C VAL A 30 -22.82 -6.62 -33.72
N SER A 31 -23.98 -6.17 -33.21
CA SER A 31 -24.49 -6.04 -31.85
C SER A 31 -23.97 -4.98 -30.87
N SER A 32 -24.95 -4.14 -30.52
CA SER A 32 -25.18 -3.49 -29.24
C SER A 32 -24.97 -4.39 -28.01
N SER A 33 -23.98 -4.03 -27.20
CA SER A 33 -24.04 -3.96 -25.73
C SER A 33 -22.69 -3.45 -25.23
N ILE A 34 -22.56 -2.14 -25.01
CA ILE A 34 -21.45 -1.62 -24.20
C ILE A 34 -21.99 -1.54 -22.77
N GLU A 35 -21.72 -2.59 -21.99
CA GLU A 35 -21.64 -2.47 -20.54
C GLU A 35 -20.30 -1.83 -20.16
N ALA A 36 -20.31 -1.14 -19.03
CA ALA A 36 -19.30 -0.21 -18.59
C ALA A 36 -17.92 -0.87 -18.41
N GLY A 37 -16.93 -0.39 -19.17
CA GLY A 37 -15.53 -0.72 -19.01
C GLY A 37 -14.70 0.50 -19.37
N VAL A 38 -13.99 1.04 -18.37
CA VAL A 38 -13.00 2.14 -18.41
C VAL A 38 -13.32 3.26 -19.41
N SER A 39 -14.24 4.15 -19.04
CA SER A 39 -14.33 5.46 -19.68
C SER A 39 -13.22 6.34 -19.13
N ALA A 40 -12.07 6.37 -19.81
CA ALA A 40 -11.20 7.53 -19.73
C ALA A 40 -11.89 8.68 -20.48
N ASN A 41 -12.83 9.36 -19.81
CA ASN A 41 -13.12 10.73 -20.22
C ASN A 41 -11.76 11.45 -20.22
N ILE A 42 -11.45 12.23 -21.26
CA ILE A 42 -10.35 13.21 -21.16
C ILE A 42 -10.86 14.33 -20.24
N SER A 43 -11.10 13.98 -18.97
CA SER A 43 -11.49 14.85 -17.89
C SER A 43 -10.37 14.79 -16.86
N ALA A 44 -9.44 15.73 -17.01
CA ALA A 44 -8.57 16.28 -15.96
C ALA A 44 -7.95 15.31 -14.94
N SER A 45 -6.67 15.00 -15.13
CA SER A 45 -5.71 15.11 -14.03
C SER A 45 -4.38 15.66 -14.58
N ALA A 46 -3.82 16.65 -13.89
CA ALA A 46 -2.69 17.50 -14.27
C ALA A 46 -1.54 17.21 -13.26
N LEU A 47 -0.21 17.38 -13.46
CA LEU A 47 0.62 18.41 -14.13
C LEU A 47 2.07 17.86 -14.37
N PRO A 48 2.98 18.61 -15.05
CA PRO A 48 3.78 19.64 -14.34
C PRO A 48 3.67 21.04 -14.97
N GLY A 49 3.33 22.04 -14.14
CA GLY A 49 3.27 23.47 -14.48
C GLY A 49 1.84 24.00 -14.60
N ASN A 50 1.24 24.43 -13.48
CA ASN A 50 -0.11 24.99 -13.32
C ASN A 50 -0.81 25.43 -14.62
N ILE A 51 -1.79 24.65 -15.07
CA ILE A 51 -2.84 25.11 -15.99
C ILE A 51 -4.18 24.95 -15.27
N ASN A 52 -4.93 26.04 -15.32
CA ASN A 52 -6.24 26.30 -14.73
C ASN A 52 -7.19 25.09 -14.76
N VAL A 53 -7.86 24.83 -13.65
CA VAL A 53 -8.77 23.68 -13.41
C VAL A 53 -10.02 23.69 -14.31
N ASP A 54 -10.25 24.78 -15.04
CA ASP A 54 -11.27 24.93 -16.07
C ASP A 54 -10.60 25.34 -17.40
N PRO A 55 -10.58 24.47 -18.42
CA PRO A 55 -10.12 24.84 -19.76
C PRO A 55 -10.93 26.02 -20.31
N PRO A 56 -10.32 26.92 -21.10
CA PRO A 56 -11.02 28.08 -21.63
C PRO A 56 -11.90 27.71 -22.84
N PRO A 57 -12.85 28.58 -23.22
CA PRO A 57 -13.69 28.37 -24.40
C PRO A 57 -13.00 28.67 -25.75
N TYR A 58 -11.81 29.29 -25.77
CA TYR A 58 -11.18 29.74 -27.01
C TYR A 58 -9.68 29.38 -27.07
N PHE A 59 -9.21 28.99 -28.26
CA PHE A 59 -7.80 28.64 -28.51
C PHE A 59 -6.81 29.73 -28.08
N VAL A 60 -7.13 31.00 -28.32
CA VAL A 60 -6.24 32.14 -27.96
C VAL A 60 -5.97 32.27 -26.46
N GLN A 61 -6.68 31.52 -25.63
CA GLN A 61 -6.55 31.51 -24.17
C GLN A 61 -5.81 30.28 -23.63
N THR A 62 -5.39 29.36 -24.50
CA THR A 62 -4.73 28.11 -24.11
C THR A 62 -3.47 27.87 -24.93
N LEU A 63 -2.58 27.06 -24.36
CA LEU A 63 -1.38 26.57 -25.02
C LEU A 63 -1.69 25.30 -25.85
N PRO A 64 -0.88 25.01 -26.88
CA PRO A 64 -1.00 23.76 -27.64
C PRO A 64 -0.69 22.53 -26.80
N LEU A 65 -1.32 21.43 -27.16
CA LEU A 65 -1.03 20.08 -26.69
C LEU A 65 0.29 19.60 -27.33
N GLN A 66 1.44 20.01 -26.79
CA GLN A 66 2.76 19.65 -27.34
C GLN A 66 3.18 18.22 -26.94
N THR A 67 3.08 17.93 -25.65
CA THR A 67 3.25 16.59 -25.05
C THR A 67 2.31 16.52 -23.85
N TYR A 68 1.18 15.83 -24.00
CA TYR A 68 0.30 15.52 -22.87
C TYR A 68 0.43 14.03 -22.59
N MET A 69 0.86 13.69 -21.37
CA MET A 69 0.79 12.33 -20.87
C MET A 69 -0.41 12.22 -19.95
N ASN A 70 -1.28 11.26 -20.23
CA ASN A 70 -2.25 10.82 -19.23
C ASN A 70 -1.52 9.87 -18.29
N ASN A 71 -1.26 10.31 -17.05
CA ASN A 71 -0.52 9.52 -16.07
C ASN A 71 -1.26 8.25 -15.64
N ASN A 72 -2.59 8.19 -15.82
CA ASN A 72 -3.39 7.02 -15.47
C ASN A 72 -3.37 5.94 -16.55
N THR A 73 -2.94 6.26 -17.77
CA THR A 73 -3.01 5.33 -18.91
C THR A 73 -1.72 5.29 -19.73
N ASN A 74 -0.70 6.03 -19.29
CA ASN A 74 0.60 6.23 -19.94
C ASN A 74 0.53 6.66 -21.43
N ALA A 75 -0.62 7.13 -21.93
CA ALA A 75 -0.81 7.51 -23.33
C ALA A 75 -0.22 8.89 -23.60
N VAL A 76 0.53 9.03 -24.70
CA VAL A 76 1.27 10.25 -25.04
C VAL A 76 0.69 10.88 -26.31
N PHE A 77 0.15 12.09 -26.19
CA PHE A 77 -0.33 12.84 -27.33
C PHE A 77 0.83 13.62 -27.97
N VAL A 78 1.02 13.44 -29.27
CA VAL A 78 2.10 14.04 -30.04
C VAL A 78 1.53 14.69 -31.30
N GLY A 79 1.83 15.96 -31.51
CA GLY A 79 1.54 16.64 -32.78
C GLY A 79 0.14 17.23 -32.91
N GLY A 80 0.01 18.06 -33.94
CA GLY A 80 -1.20 18.79 -34.29
C GLY A 80 -1.51 20.04 -33.45
N ASN A 81 -0.75 20.32 -32.38
CA ASN A 81 -0.89 21.54 -31.57
C ASN A 81 -2.34 21.85 -31.15
N GLY A 82 -3.22 20.84 -31.04
CA GLY A 82 -4.62 21.02 -30.63
C GLY A 82 -4.73 21.58 -29.22
N ALA A 83 -5.95 21.76 -28.72
CA ALA A 83 -6.15 22.20 -27.34
C ALA A 83 -7.36 21.54 -26.70
N VAL A 84 -7.30 21.41 -25.37
CA VAL A 84 -8.47 21.05 -24.56
C VAL A 84 -9.27 22.33 -24.31
N LEU A 85 -10.55 22.30 -24.68
CA LEU A 85 -11.48 23.41 -24.47
C LEU A 85 -12.71 22.91 -23.71
N ASN A 86 -13.44 23.83 -23.08
CA ASN A 86 -14.63 23.49 -22.30
C ASN A 86 -15.92 23.46 -23.13
N GLU A 87 -17.02 23.03 -22.52
CA GLU A 87 -18.34 22.85 -23.14
C GLU A 87 -18.98 24.16 -23.65
N THR A 88 -18.48 25.32 -23.23
CA THR A 88 -18.99 26.63 -23.68
C THR A 88 -18.41 27.09 -25.03
N SER A 89 -17.40 26.38 -25.54
CA SER A 89 -16.90 26.53 -26.91
C SER A 89 -17.95 26.14 -27.94
N ASN A 90 -18.24 27.03 -28.91
CA ASN A 90 -19.22 26.75 -29.96
C ASN A 90 -18.54 26.41 -31.29
N PHE A 91 -18.40 25.11 -31.58
CA PHE A 91 -17.92 24.60 -32.88
C PHE A 91 -19.05 24.20 -33.83
N GLY A 92 -20.33 24.39 -33.44
CA GLY A 92 -21.46 23.84 -34.20
C GLY A 92 -21.50 22.31 -34.25
N VAL A 93 -20.76 21.63 -33.36
CA VAL A 93 -20.75 20.17 -33.20
C VAL A 93 -21.68 19.81 -32.05
N THR A 94 -22.43 18.71 -32.20
CA THR A 94 -23.43 18.23 -31.23
C THR A 94 -23.05 16.84 -30.72
N GLY A 95 -23.30 16.57 -29.44
CA GLY A 95 -23.08 15.25 -28.84
C GLY A 95 -21.69 15.03 -28.22
N HIS A 96 -20.90 16.09 -28.02
CA HIS A 96 -19.71 16.03 -27.17
C HIS A 96 -20.11 16.12 -25.68
N SER A 97 -19.30 15.51 -24.82
CA SER A 97 -19.46 15.45 -23.38
C SER A 97 -19.08 16.78 -22.70
N SER A 98 -19.58 16.99 -21.49
CA SER A 98 -19.13 18.01 -20.53
C SER A 98 -18.16 17.35 -19.56
N PRO A 99 -17.15 18.05 -18.99
CA PRO A 99 -16.84 19.48 -19.17
C PRO A 99 -15.94 19.79 -20.37
N ASN A 100 -15.17 18.84 -20.90
CA ASN A 100 -14.08 19.18 -21.82
C ASN A 100 -14.03 18.27 -23.04
N PHE A 101 -13.45 18.77 -24.12
CA PHE A 101 -13.14 18.00 -25.31
C PHE A 101 -11.86 18.50 -25.99
N LEU A 102 -11.31 17.69 -26.88
CA LEU A 102 -10.12 18.03 -27.66
C LEU A 102 -10.53 18.69 -28.97
N ALA A 103 -9.93 19.83 -29.30
CA ALA A 103 -10.30 20.62 -30.45
C ALA A 103 -9.12 20.96 -31.36
N TYR A 104 -9.39 21.02 -32.67
CA TYR A 104 -8.47 21.42 -33.72
C TYR A 104 -9.16 22.44 -34.64
N ASN A 105 -8.49 23.54 -34.97
CA ASN A 105 -8.98 24.55 -35.92
C ASN A 105 -7.81 25.26 -36.63
N PRO A 106 -7.47 24.90 -37.88
CA PRO A 106 -6.35 25.50 -38.62
C PRO A 106 -6.57 26.97 -38.98
N GLY A 107 -7.80 27.49 -38.84
CA GLY A 107 -8.11 28.92 -38.97
C GLY A 107 -7.92 29.73 -37.67
N ALA A 108 -7.55 29.10 -36.56
CA ALA A 108 -7.31 29.73 -35.27
C ALA A 108 -5.83 29.66 -34.86
N GLN A 109 -5.51 30.29 -33.72
CA GLN A 109 -4.18 30.25 -33.12
C GLN A 109 -4.31 30.04 -31.61
N ASN A 110 -3.40 29.24 -31.06
CA ASN A 110 -3.19 29.14 -29.62
C ASN A 110 -2.52 30.41 -29.09
N SER A 111 -2.46 30.56 -27.76
CA SER A 111 -1.87 31.75 -27.12
C SER A 111 -0.38 31.96 -27.45
N ASP A 112 0.35 30.89 -27.83
CA ASP A 112 1.74 30.94 -28.26
C ASP A 112 1.92 31.16 -29.77
N GLY A 113 0.83 31.35 -30.51
CA GLY A 113 0.82 31.54 -31.97
C GLY A 113 0.89 30.25 -32.79
N SER A 114 0.97 29.08 -32.15
CA SER A 114 0.89 27.80 -32.85
C SER A 114 -0.51 27.58 -33.44
N ILE A 115 -0.57 26.83 -34.54
CA ILE A 115 -1.82 26.55 -35.27
C ILE A 115 -2.33 25.17 -34.82
N PRO A 116 -3.53 25.08 -34.20
CA PRO A 116 -4.14 23.81 -33.80
C PRO A 116 -4.72 23.11 -35.04
N ALA A 117 -4.01 22.14 -35.60
CA ALA A 117 -4.36 21.46 -36.84
C ALA A 117 -4.17 19.94 -36.74
N LEU A 118 -4.90 19.17 -37.53
CA LEU A 118 -4.64 17.74 -37.66
C LEU A 118 -3.33 17.49 -38.44
N PRO A 119 -2.71 16.32 -38.26
CA PRO A 119 -3.20 15.17 -37.52
C PRO A 119 -2.89 15.17 -36.02
N ALA A 120 -3.76 14.50 -35.28
CA ALA A 120 -3.51 14.11 -33.89
C ALA A 120 -2.81 12.74 -33.89
N ILE A 121 -1.73 12.58 -33.12
CA ILE A 121 -1.10 11.28 -32.91
C ILE A 121 -1.19 10.95 -31.43
N ILE A 122 -1.58 9.72 -31.12
CA ILE A 122 -1.59 9.19 -29.75
C ILE A 122 -0.69 7.97 -29.77
N TYR A 123 0.35 8.00 -28.95
CA TYR A 123 1.31 6.92 -28.76
C TYR A 123 1.00 6.18 -27.47
N PHE A 124 0.99 4.86 -27.52
CA PHE A 124 0.80 3.99 -26.37
C PHE A 124 2.14 3.31 -26.08
N PRO A 125 2.81 3.58 -24.94
CA PRO A 125 4.06 2.91 -24.57
C PRO A 125 3.88 1.39 -24.49
N ASN A 126 2.75 0.95 -23.93
CA ASN A 126 2.28 -0.43 -23.96
C ASN A 126 1.27 -0.59 -25.11
N PRO A 127 1.45 -1.54 -26.04
CA PRO A 127 0.51 -1.73 -27.15
C PRO A 127 -0.91 -2.08 -26.69
N VAL A 128 -1.92 -1.48 -27.33
CA VAL A 128 -3.36 -1.66 -27.03
C VAL A 128 -4.06 -2.45 -28.13
N ASN A 129 -5.13 -3.20 -27.85
CA ASN A 129 -5.81 -4.01 -28.89
C ASN A 129 -6.98 -3.30 -29.56
N ASN A 130 -7.57 -2.32 -28.89
CA ASN A 130 -8.64 -1.49 -29.43
C ASN A 130 -8.40 -0.03 -29.06
N VAL A 131 -8.74 0.87 -29.98
CA VAL A 131 -8.84 2.29 -29.73
C VAL A 131 -10.12 2.80 -30.37
N SER A 132 -10.91 3.57 -29.62
CA SER A 132 -12.09 4.25 -30.13
C SER A 132 -12.17 5.69 -29.61
N MET A 133 -12.85 6.54 -30.37
CA MET A 133 -13.11 7.94 -30.02
C MET A 133 -14.31 8.46 -30.81
N LEU A 134 -14.94 9.52 -30.31
CA LEU A 134 -15.94 10.27 -31.05
C LEU A 134 -15.27 11.42 -31.82
N ALA A 135 -15.74 11.68 -33.03
CA ALA A 135 -15.30 12.80 -33.86
C ALA A 135 -16.47 13.54 -34.51
N GLY A 136 -16.38 14.86 -34.63
CA GLY A 136 -17.36 15.71 -35.30
C GLY A 136 -16.76 17.04 -35.79
N ALA A 137 -17.39 17.67 -36.77
CA ALA A 137 -16.96 18.95 -37.34
C ALA A 137 -18.12 19.82 -37.79
N GLY A 138 -17.88 21.13 -37.96
CA GLY A 138 -18.89 22.07 -38.44
C GLY A 138 -19.32 21.85 -39.90
N SER A 139 -18.52 21.11 -40.69
CA SER A 139 -18.77 20.76 -42.09
C SER A 139 -19.51 19.43 -42.27
N THR A 140 -20.12 19.29 -43.44
CA THR A 140 -20.72 18.04 -43.95
C THR A 140 -19.96 17.47 -45.15
N THR A 141 -18.82 18.04 -45.53
CA THR A 141 -18.05 17.67 -46.73
C THR A 141 -16.59 17.37 -46.38
N GLY A 142 -16.24 16.09 -46.41
CA GLY A 142 -14.91 15.57 -46.09
C GLY A 142 -14.98 14.23 -45.38
N THR A 143 -13.83 13.72 -44.95
CA THR A 143 -13.73 12.48 -44.16
C THR A 143 -12.80 12.64 -42.98
N VAL A 144 -13.07 11.92 -41.89
CA VAL A 144 -12.14 11.68 -40.80
C VAL A 144 -11.66 10.23 -40.84
N ILE A 145 -10.37 10.04 -40.58
CA ILE A 145 -9.71 8.74 -40.58
C ILE A 145 -9.07 8.55 -39.21
N LEU A 146 -9.36 7.43 -38.54
CA LEU A 146 -8.59 6.91 -37.43
C LEU A 146 -7.75 5.75 -37.95
N ALA A 147 -6.43 5.89 -37.97
CA ALA A 147 -5.50 4.84 -38.41
C ALA A 147 -4.72 4.29 -37.21
N ALA A 148 -4.71 2.97 -37.04
CA ALA A 148 -3.88 2.25 -36.08
C ALA A 148 -2.53 1.88 -36.69
N LEU A 149 -1.47 2.04 -35.92
CA LEU A 149 -0.10 1.75 -36.27
C LEU A 149 0.49 0.70 -35.32
N ASP A 150 1.22 -0.26 -35.86
CA ASP A 150 1.98 -1.25 -35.06
C ASP A 150 3.30 -0.68 -34.50
N ALA A 151 4.07 -1.50 -33.79
CA ALA A 151 5.38 -1.13 -33.24
C ALA A 151 6.44 -0.74 -34.29
N SER A 152 6.23 -1.14 -35.55
CA SER A 152 7.05 -0.71 -36.70
C SER A 152 6.54 0.57 -37.34
N PHE A 153 5.48 1.16 -36.79
CA PHE A 153 4.71 2.29 -37.31
C PHE A 153 4.06 2.03 -38.67
N ALA A 154 3.81 0.77 -39.04
CA ALA A 154 3.02 0.45 -40.21
C ALA A 154 1.52 0.59 -39.91
N VAL A 155 0.75 1.13 -40.85
CA VAL A 155 -0.72 1.19 -40.70
C VAL A 155 -1.26 -0.23 -40.78
N VAL A 156 -1.94 -0.67 -39.72
CA VAL A 156 -2.44 -2.05 -39.55
C VAL A 156 -3.96 -2.15 -39.53
N ALA A 157 -4.65 -1.08 -39.13
CA ALA A 157 -6.10 -0.97 -39.22
C ALA A 157 -6.49 0.51 -39.42
N PHE A 158 -7.66 0.77 -39.98
CA PHE A 158 -8.20 2.13 -40.04
C PHE A 158 -9.73 2.11 -40.08
N ASP A 159 -10.35 3.18 -39.59
CA ASP A 159 -11.76 3.48 -39.75
C ASP A 159 -11.91 4.85 -40.42
N VAL A 160 -12.86 4.96 -41.36
CA VAL A 160 -13.12 6.19 -42.12
C VAL A 160 -14.60 6.53 -42.02
N LYS A 161 -14.90 7.78 -41.67
CA LYS A 161 -16.27 8.30 -41.67
C LYS A 161 -16.34 9.59 -42.49
N THR A 162 -17.45 9.78 -43.18
CA THR A 162 -17.84 11.12 -43.66
C THR A 162 -18.19 11.96 -42.46
N ILE A 163 -17.57 13.14 -42.32
CA ILE A 163 -17.75 13.96 -41.12
C ILE A 163 -19.12 14.62 -41.10
N THR A 164 -19.67 14.79 -39.90
CA THR A 164 -20.93 15.50 -39.68
C THR A 164 -20.84 16.41 -38.46
N PRO A 165 -21.79 17.35 -38.31
CA PRO A 165 -21.99 18.10 -37.07
C PRO A 165 -22.38 17.24 -35.86
N ALA A 166 -22.84 16.00 -36.03
CA ALA A 166 -23.07 15.09 -34.92
C ALA A 166 -21.80 14.26 -34.66
N MET A 167 -21.46 14.05 -33.38
CA MET A 167 -20.35 13.18 -33.00
C MET A 167 -20.58 11.75 -33.50
N GLN A 168 -19.56 11.18 -34.16
CA GLN A 168 -19.56 9.83 -34.71
C GLN A 168 -18.44 9.00 -34.11
N LEU A 169 -18.73 7.73 -33.81
CA LEU A 169 -17.73 6.80 -33.32
C LEU A 169 -16.76 6.37 -34.43
N LEU A 170 -15.49 6.56 -34.15
CA LEU A 170 -14.35 5.96 -34.84
C LEU A 170 -13.80 4.85 -33.95
N SER A 171 -13.50 3.68 -34.53
CA SER A 171 -12.91 2.57 -33.78
C SER A 171 -11.99 1.73 -34.65
N VAL A 172 -10.84 1.37 -34.10
CA VAL A 172 -9.87 0.46 -34.70
C VAL A 172 -9.52 -0.64 -33.72
N THR A 173 -9.39 -1.86 -34.22
CA THR A 173 -8.99 -3.03 -33.44
C THR A 173 -7.87 -3.74 -34.19
N TRP A 174 -6.81 -4.11 -33.48
CA TRP A 174 -5.71 -4.87 -34.05
C TRP A 174 -4.97 -5.67 -32.97
N ASN A 175 -4.86 -6.98 -33.19
CA ASN A 175 -4.10 -7.93 -32.38
C ASN A 175 -2.97 -8.45 -33.27
N PRO A 176 -1.71 -8.02 -33.08
CA PRO A 176 -0.90 -8.21 -31.86
C PRO A 176 -0.68 -6.97 -30.97
N GLY A 177 -1.34 -5.86 -31.28
CA GLY A 177 -1.21 -4.61 -30.52
C GLY A 177 -0.97 -3.37 -31.38
N ILE A 178 -1.61 -2.27 -31.00
CA ILE A 178 -1.56 -0.93 -31.59
C ILE A 178 -0.58 -0.11 -30.76
N GLN A 179 0.52 0.32 -31.37
CA GLN A 179 1.54 1.16 -30.75
C GLN A 179 1.17 2.65 -30.81
N ALA A 180 0.43 3.06 -31.84
CA ALA A 180 -0.04 4.42 -31.98
C ALA A 180 -1.32 4.49 -32.80
N VAL A 181 -2.12 5.54 -32.61
CA VAL A 181 -3.16 5.93 -33.56
C VAL A 181 -2.89 7.32 -34.13
N VAL A 182 -3.33 7.53 -35.37
CA VAL A 182 -3.28 8.81 -36.06
C VAL A 182 -4.68 9.19 -36.51
N VAL A 183 -5.12 10.38 -36.14
CA VAL A 183 -6.38 10.96 -36.59
C VAL A 183 -6.11 11.99 -37.67
N VAL A 184 -6.71 11.82 -38.85
CA VAL A 184 -6.57 12.73 -40.00
C VAL A 184 -7.94 13.24 -40.42
N GLY A 185 -8.04 14.55 -40.65
CA GLY A 185 -9.18 15.17 -41.30
C GLY A 185 -8.84 15.51 -42.76
N ASN A 186 -9.62 14.99 -43.70
CA ASN A 186 -9.54 15.31 -45.12
C ASN A 186 -10.76 16.15 -45.51
N PHE A 187 -10.60 17.47 -45.47
CA PHE A 187 -11.68 18.42 -45.65
C PHE A 187 -11.57 19.14 -46.98
N THR A 188 -12.72 19.58 -47.53
CA THR A 188 -12.75 20.41 -48.74
C THR A 188 -12.24 21.83 -48.49
N SER A 189 -12.33 22.31 -47.25
CA SER A 189 -11.82 23.60 -46.80
C SER A 189 -10.54 23.41 -45.98
N ALA A 190 -9.51 24.21 -46.28
CA ALA A 190 -8.26 24.19 -45.52
C ALA A 190 -8.38 24.75 -44.08
N ASN A 191 -9.49 25.44 -43.78
CA ASN A 191 -9.75 26.09 -42.49
C ASN A 191 -10.79 25.35 -41.64
N GLU A 192 -11.06 24.08 -41.95
CA GLU A 192 -12.07 23.28 -41.27
C GLU A 192 -11.62 22.82 -39.88
N TRP A 193 -12.51 22.88 -38.89
CA TRP A 193 -12.24 22.48 -37.50
C TRP A 193 -12.86 21.14 -37.14
N MET A 194 -12.34 20.51 -36.10
CA MET A 194 -12.81 19.21 -35.62
C MET A 194 -12.74 19.13 -34.10
N VAL A 195 -13.69 18.40 -33.53
CA VAL A 195 -13.76 18.03 -32.12
C VAL A 195 -13.55 16.52 -32.01
N LEU A 196 -12.70 16.12 -31.06
CA LEU A 196 -12.47 14.74 -30.64
C LEU A 196 -12.86 14.59 -29.18
N ASP A 197 -13.51 13.48 -28.85
CA ASP A 197 -14.02 13.25 -27.49
C ASP A 197 -14.10 11.76 -27.17
N ASN A 198 -14.26 11.43 -25.89
CA ASN A 198 -14.48 10.07 -25.37
C ASN A 198 -13.45 9.05 -25.91
N LEU A 199 -12.16 9.39 -25.88
CA LEU A 199 -11.08 8.46 -26.19
C LEU A 199 -11.15 7.24 -25.25
N ARG A 200 -11.20 6.04 -25.82
CA ARG A 200 -11.16 4.78 -25.09
C ARG A 200 -10.18 3.84 -25.75
N PHE A 201 -9.50 3.03 -24.96
CA PHE A 201 -8.64 1.96 -25.46
C PHE A 201 -8.50 0.88 -24.39
N GLN A 202 -8.14 -0.31 -24.84
CA GLN A 202 -7.93 -1.47 -23.98
C GLN A 202 -6.51 -1.98 -24.20
N ASP A 203 -5.73 -2.09 -23.12
CA ASP A 203 -4.39 -2.68 -23.15
C ASP A 203 -4.45 -4.08 -23.78
N GLY A 204 -3.49 -4.34 -24.67
CA GLY A 204 -3.54 -5.53 -25.52
C GLY A 204 -3.12 -6.83 -24.84
N GLY A 205 -2.76 -6.77 -23.55
CA GLY A 205 -2.08 -7.84 -22.84
C GLY A 205 -2.90 -8.56 -21.77
N CYS A 206 -4.03 -8.01 -21.30
CA CYS A 206 -4.70 -8.61 -20.14
C CYS A 206 -6.12 -9.11 -20.43
N THR A 207 -6.38 -10.35 -20.04
CA THR A 207 -7.67 -11.04 -20.18
C THR A 207 -8.32 -11.11 -18.81
N LEU A 208 -9.45 -10.41 -18.61
CA LEU A 208 -10.23 -10.48 -17.37
C LEU A 208 -10.63 -11.93 -17.05
N GLY A 209 -10.72 -12.24 -15.76
CA GLY A 209 -10.98 -13.59 -15.23
C GLY A 209 -9.78 -14.53 -15.20
N ILE A 210 -8.57 -14.01 -15.39
CA ILE A 210 -7.32 -14.70 -15.03
C ILE A 210 -6.86 -14.08 -13.71
N ASP A 211 -6.63 -14.95 -12.73
CA ASP A 211 -6.11 -14.67 -11.40
C ASP A 211 -4.98 -15.71 -11.20
N SER A 212 -3.74 -15.28 -11.38
CA SER A 212 -2.58 -16.16 -11.50
C SER A 212 -2.07 -16.68 -10.15
N ASP A 213 -2.29 -15.95 -9.06
CA ASP A 213 -1.83 -16.31 -7.72
C ASP A 213 -2.95 -16.66 -6.72
N ASN A 214 -4.21 -16.55 -7.15
CA ASN A 214 -5.43 -16.92 -6.42
C ASN A 214 -5.66 -16.06 -5.17
N ASP A 215 -5.49 -14.76 -5.30
CA ASP A 215 -5.74 -13.76 -4.26
C ASP A 215 -7.15 -13.11 -4.37
N ARG A 216 -7.87 -13.37 -5.48
CA ARG A 216 -9.18 -12.84 -5.90
C ARG A 216 -9.14 -11.51 -6.66
N LEU A 217 -7.98 -11.04 -7.08
CA LEU A 217 -7.81 -9.99 -8.08
C LEU A 217 -7.56 -10.61 -9.45
N ASP A 218 -8.10 -9.97 -10.48
CA ASP A 218 -7.73 -10.33 -11.84
C ASP A 218 -6.33 -9.76 -12.11
N ASP A 219 -5.45 -10.49 -12.81
CA ASP A 219 -4.11 -10.03 -13.23
C ASP A 219 -4.15 -8.65 -13.94
N CYS A 220 -5.31 -8.27 -14.47
CA CYS A 220 -5.52 -7.00 -15.16
C CYS A 220 -5.66 -5.81 -14.23
N TYR A 221 -6.01 -6.04 -12.97
CA TYR A 221 -6.10 -5.04 -11.94
C TYR A 221 -4.75 -4.88 -11.22
N GLU A 222 -3.86 -5.85 -11.35
CA GLU A 222 -2.58 -5.93 -10.66
C GLU A 222 -1.43 -5.46 -11.56
N THR A 223 -1.16 -4.16 -11.54
CA THR A 223 -0.27 -3.54 -12.54
C THR A 223 1.22 -3.66 -12.22
N ASN A 224 1.58 -4.23 -11.07
CA ASN A 224 2.95 -4.35 -10.53
C ASN A 224 3.72 -3.02 -10.59
N THR A 225 3.01 -1.93 -10.34
CA THR A 225 3.59 -0.57 -10.35
C THR A 225 4.06 -0.13 -8.98
N GLY A 226 3.62 -0.81 -7.91
CA GLY A 226 3.77 -0.33 -6.54
C GLY A 226 3.00 0.96 -6.28
N VAL A 227 1.96 1.27 -7.07
CA VAL A 227 1.13 2.47 -6.85
C VAL A 227 -0.33 2.08 -6.90
N TYR A 228 -1.02 2.24 -5.77
CA TYR A 228 -2.46 2.03 -5.70
C TYR A 228 -3.21 3.19 -6.36
N VAL A 229 -3.93 2.92 -7.45
CA VAL A 229 -4.76 3.90 -8.15
C VAL A 229 -6.24 3.65 -7.88
N SER A 230 -6.69 2.39 -7.94
CA SER A 230 -8.09 1.99 -7.73
C SER A 230 -8.23 0.46 -7.56
N PRO A 231 -9.43 -0.06 -7.21
CA PRO A 231 -9.69 -1.50 -7.20
C PRO A 231 -9.52 -2.21 -8.56
N THR A 232 -9.37 -1.47 -9.66
CA THR A 232 -9.11 -2.02 -10.99
C THR A 232 -7.71 -1.64 -11.52
N ASP A 233 -6.85 -1.10 -10.66
CA ASP A 233 -5.44 -0.74 -10.88
C ASP A 233 -4.79 -0.58 -9.49
N THR A 234 -4.52 -1.72 -8.86
CA THR A 234 -4.11 -1.85 -7.46
C THR A 234 -2.62 -1.61 -7.26
N GLY A 235 -1.83 -1.75 -8.32
CA GLY A 235 -0.37 -1.67 -8.26
C GLY A 235 0.32 -2.91 -7.69
N THR A 236 -0.45 -3.94 -7.29
CA THR A 236 0.02 -5.22 -6.73
C THR A 236 0.67 -6.11 -7.80
N ASP A 237 1.43 -7.12 -7.39
CA ASP A 237 2.13 -8.04 -8.28
C ASP A 237 1.24 -9.25 -8.62
N PRO A 238 0.83 -9.47 -9.89
CA PRO A 238 -0.13 -10.52 -10.29
C PRO A 238 0.35 -11.97 -10.07
N LEU A 239 1.55 -12.17 -9.54
CA LEU A 239 2.12 -13.48 -9.25
C LEU A 239 2.42 -13.66 -7.76
N ASN A 240 2.07 -12.69 -6.92
CA ASN A 240 2.29 -12.71 -5.49
C ASN A 240 0.99 -12.30 -4.76
N PRO A 241 0.30 -13.24 -4.09
CA PRO A 241 -1.05 -13.00 -3.57
C PRO A 241 -1.12 -12.10 -2.34
N ASP A 242 0.03 -11.58 -1.88
CA ASP A 242 0.25 -10.73 -0.71
C ASP A 242 1.49 -9.87 -1.05
N THR A 243 1.25 -8.76 -1.74
CA THR A 243 2.31 -7.95 -2.36
C THR A 243 3.21 -7.29 -1.32
N ASP A 244 2.66 -6.87 -0.19
CA ASP A 244 3.42 -6.22 0.86
C ASP A 244 3.97 -7.16 1.93
N GLY A 245 3.49 -8.40 2.01
CA GLY A 245 4.00 -9.47 2.85
C GLY A 245 3.57 -9.37 4.31
N ASP A 246 2.39 -8.84 4.61
CA ASP A 246 1.83 -8.75 5.96
C ASP A 246 0.95 -9.95 6.37
N GLY A 247 0.76 -10.92 5.47
CA GLY A 247 -0.04 -12.11 5.69
C GLY A 247 -1.52 -11.96 5.31
N ILE A 248 -1.94 -10.80 4.82
CA ILE A 248 -3.27 -10.53 4.26
C ILE A 248 -3.15 -10.57 2.73
N LYS A 249 -4.15 -11.13 2.06
CA LYS A 249 -4.14 -11.20 0.60
C LYS A 249 -4.51 -9.85 -0.03
N ASP A 250 -3.86 -9.48 -1.13
CA ASP A 250 -4.13 -8.24 -1.84
C ASP A 250 -5.63 -8.08 -2.17
N GLY A 251 -6.27 -9.14 -2.68
CA GLY A 251 -7.71 -9.16 -2.93
C GLY A 251 -8.59 -9.06 -1.69
N ASP A 252 -8.17 -9.55 -0.51
CA ASP A 252 -8.87 -9.35 0.76
C ASP A 252 -8.83 -7.88 1.20
N GLU A 253 -7.70 -7.20 1.00
CA GLU A 253 -7.52 -5.79 1.35
C GLU A 253 -8.26 -4.85 0.40
N VAL A 254 -8.36 -5.22 -0.88
CA VAL A 254 -9.02 -4.41 -1.92
C VAL A 254 -10.53 -4.63 -1.97
N LEU A 255 -11.00 -5.87 -1.79
CA LEU A 255 -12.41 -6.24 -1.99
C LEU A 255 -13.16 -6.51 -0.67
N GLY A 256 -12.45 -6.62 0.45
CA GLY A 256 -12.99 -7.22 1.68
C GLY A 256 -13.10 -8.74 1.56
N THR A 257 -13.26 -9.41 2.69
CA THR A 257 -13.24 -10.88 2.73
C THR A 257 -14.58 -11.50 2.31
N LEU A 258 -14.54 -12.76 1.87
CA LEU A 258 -15.76 -13.54 1.57
C LEU A 258 -16.66 -13.74 2.80
N SER A 259 -16.10 -13.56 4.01
CA SER A 259 -16.81 -13.63 5.28
C SER A 259 -17.35 -12.28 5.76
N ASN A 260 -17.48 -11.31 4.84
CA ASN A 260 -18.01 -9.96 5.06
C ASN A 260 -17.22 -9.14 6.11
N LEU A 261 -15.90 -9.33 6.17
CA LEU A 261 -15.02 -8.40 6.89
C LEU A 261 -14.58 -7.29 5.92
N ASP A 262 -14.91 -6.05 6.27
CA ASP A 262 -14.64 -4.87 5.44
C ASP A 262 -13.23 -4.32 5.71
N LEU A 263 -12.20 -5.10 5.36
CA LEU A 263 -10.79 -4.68 5.46
C LEU A 263 -10.49 -3.37 4.71
N PRO A 264 -10.97 -3.13 3.47
CA PRO A 264 -10.77 -1.85 2.80
C PRO A 264 -11.38 -0.69 3.57
N GLY A 265 -12.60 -0.87 4.11
CA GLY A 265 -13.24 0.15 4.94
C GLY A 265 -12.53 0.38 6.28
N MET A 266 -11.91 -0.66 6.85
CA MET A 266 -11.07 -0.55 8.05
C MET A 266 -9.73 0.13 7.79
N GLY A 267 -9.31 0.22 6.51
CA GLY A 267 -8.14 0.96 6.07
C GLY A 267 -6.95 0.09 5.68
N ALA A 268 -7.17 -1.18 5.34
CA ALA A 268 -6.14 -2.05 4.77
C ALA A 268 -5.61 -1.51 3.42
N ASN A 269 -4.36 -1.81 3.09
CA ASN A 269 -3.67 -1.34 1.91
C ASN A 269 -2.66 -2.39 1.40
N PRO A 270 -2.89 -2.97 0.20
CA PRO A 270 -2.10 -4.09 -0.32
C PRO A 270 -0.66 -3.74 -0.72
N LEU A 271 -0.28 -2.47 -0.59
CA LEU A 271 1.08 -2.00 -0.86
C LEU A 271 1.74 -1.45 0.39
N ARG A 272 1.15 -1.61 1.58
CA ARG A 272 1.65 -1.15 2.86
C ARG A 272 1.14 -2.00 4.00
N LYS A 273 2.07 -2.75 4.60
CA LYS A 273 1.80 -3.70 5.68
C LYS A 273 0.84 -3.15 6.74
N ASP A 274 -0.14 -3.96 7.06
CA ASP A 274 -1.16 -3.76 8.06
C ASP A 274 -1.08 -4.82 9.17
N ILE A 275 -1.44 -4.42 10.37
CA ILE A 275 -1.62 -5.34 11.51
C ILE A 275 -2.94 -4.97 12.16
N PHE A 276 -3.79 -5.97 12.40
CA PHE A 276 -5.03 -5.80 13.15
C PHE A 276 -4.90 -6.45 14.53
N ILE A 277 -5.29 -5.73 15.59
CA ILE A 277 -5.34 -6.26 16.95
C ILE A 277 -6.70 -5.95 17.56
N GLU A 278 -7.35 -6.99 18.09
CA GLU A 278 -8.55 -6.85 18.92
C GLU A 278 -8.20 -6.93 20.41
N TYR A 279 -8.79 -6.04 21.22
CA TYR A 279 -8.53 -5.94 22.65
C TYR A 279 -9.80 -6.17 23.48
N ASP A 280 -9.85 -7.32 24.13
CA ASP A 280 -10.83 -7.63 25.17
C ASP A 280 -10.25 -7.35 26.55
N TRP A 281 -11.08 -6.95 27.51
CA TRP A 281 -10.57 -6.51 28.81
C TRP A 281 -11.47 -6.88 29.98
N PHE A 282 -10.89 -6.81 31.17
CA PHE A 282 -11.56 -7.04 32.44
C PHE A 282 -11.80 -5.73 33.19
N ILE A 283 -12.79 -5.73 34.08
CA ILE A 283 -12.96 -4.71 35.12
C ILE A 283 -13.04 -5.45 36.45
N ASP A 284 -12.15 -5.13 37.37
CA ASP A 284 -12.08 -5.77 38.67
C ASP A 284 -11.64 -4.79 39.75
N SER A 285 -11.68 -5.27 41.00
CA SER A 285 -11.17 -4.57 42.19
C SER A 285 -10.29 -5.49 43.04
N LEU A 286 -9.56 -6.40 42.41
CA LEU A 286 -8.63 -7.31 43.06
C LEU A 286 -7.34 -6.54 43.38
N ASP A 287 -6.83 -6.69 44.61
CA ASP A 287 -5.62 -6.03 45.14
C ASP A 287 -5.63 -4.49 45.21
N CYS A 288 -6.47 -3.81 44.42
CA CYS A 288 -6.58 -2.36 44.34
C CYS A 288 -8.01 -1.88 44.05
N ALA A 289 -8.18 -0.56 43.92
CA ALA A 289 -9.47 0.03 43.63
C ALA A 289 -10.04 -0.46 42.28
N ASN A 290 -11.36 -0.49 42.18
CA ASN A 290 -12.04 -0.92 40.96
C ASN A 290 -11.54 -0.15 39.74
N HIS A 291 -11.00 -0.84 38.74
CA HIS A 291 -10.43 -0.22 37.55
C HIS A 291 -10.68 -1.07 36.30
N SER A 292 -10.47 -0.47 35.14
CA SER A 292 -10.68 -1.09 33.84
C SER A 292 -9.34 -1.37 33.20
N HIS A 293 -9.13 -2.60 32.73
CA HIS A 293 -7.94 -2.98 31.96
C HIS A 293 -8.04 -2.63 30.47
N ARG A 294 -9.18 -2.07 30.02
CA ARG A 294 -9.32 -1.58 28.64
C ARG A 294 -8.16 -0.63 28.31
N PRO A 295 -7.34 -0.92 27.29
CA PRO A 295 -6.20 -0.07 26.96
C PRO A 295 -6.73 1.31 26.54
N SER A 296 -6.12 2.39 27.01
CA SER A 296 -6.56 3.74 26.66
C SER A 296 -6.30 4.03 25.17
N VAL A 297 -6.93 5.09 24.63
CA VAL A 297 -6.64 5.55 23.26
C VAL A 297 -5.17 5.99 23.13
N ASN A 298 -4.60 6.59 24.17
CA ASN A 298 -3.20 7.00 24.14
C ASN A 298 -2.27 5.79 24.10
N ALA A 299 -2.55 4.75 24.90
CA ALA A 299 -1.74 3.54 24.94
C ALA A 299 -1.65 2.87 23.56
N VAL A 300 -2.79 2.62 22.90
CA VAL A 300 -2.77 2.01 21.55
C VAL A 300 -2.17 2.94 20.50
N ASN A 301 -2.32 4.26 20.63
CA ASN A 301 -1.69 5.23 19.72
C ASN A 301 -0.17 5.24 19.86
N MET A 302 0.39 5.02 21.05
CA MET A 302 1.84 4.90 21.24
C MET A 302 2.39 3.71 20.46
N VAL A 303 1.70 2.56 20.51
CA VAL A 303 2.07 1.38 19.72
C VAL A 303 1.95 1.67 18.23
N ALA A 304 0.79 2.19 17.78
CA ALA A 304 0.57 2.52 16.37
C ALA A 304 1.62 3.50 15.83
N GLN A 305 2.04 4.48 16.64
CA GLN A 305 3.08 5.43 16.27
C GLN A 305 4.47 4.77 16.16
N ALA A 306 4.80 3.81 17.03
CA ALA A 306 6.05 3.06 16.92
C ALA A 306 6.11 2.26 15.61
N PHE A 307 5.04 1.56 15.24
CA PHE A 307 4.94 0.82 13.98
C PHE A 307 4.95 1.74 12.75
N ALA A 308 4.22 2.86 12.80
CA ALA A 308 4.19 3.83 11.71
C ALA A 308 5.56 4.47 11.44
N ASN A 309 6.38 4.65 12.47
CA ASN A 309 7.74 5.19 12.38
C ASN A 309 8.81 4.13 12.11
N SER A 310 8.45 2.86 12.00
CA SER A 310 9.42 1.78 11.79
C SER A 310 10.14 1.91 10.43
N PRO A 311 11.38 1.38 10.32
CA PRO A 311 12.14 1.44 9.07
C PRO A 311 11.71 0.37 8.04
N VAL A 312 10.61 -0.34 8.28
CA VAL A 312 10.13 -1.43 7.42
C VAL A 312 9.69 -0.86 6.08
N LEU A 313 10.25 -1.36 4.98
CA LEU A 313 9.97 -0.90 3.63
C LEU A 313 8.70 -1.56 3.07
N ASN A 314 7.95 -0.79 2.29
CA ASN A 314 6.74 -1.24 1.60
C ASN A 314 6.88 -1.18 0.07
N PRO A 315 6.08 -1.96 -0.68
CA PRO A 315 6.02 -1.90 -2.14
C PRO A 315 5.77 -0.50 -2.72
N ASP A 316 5.01 0.34 -2.01
CA ASP A 316 4.75 1.73 -2.41
C ASP A 316 5.94 2.69 -2.26
N GLY A 317 7.09 2.18 -1.78
CA GLY A 317 8.31 2.93 -1.53
C GLY A 317 8.30 3.73 -0.23
N THR A 318 7.22 3.68 0.56
CA THR A 318 7.17 4.25 1.91
C THR A 318 7.79 3.30 2.93
N THR A 319 7.99 3.80 4.16
CA THR A 319 8.35 2.98 5.30
C THR A 319 7.25 3.01 6.37
N GLY A 320 7.27 2.03 7.27
CA GLY A 320 6.38 1.91 8.41
C GLY A 320 5.26 0.89 8.19
N ILE A 321 4.61 0.49 9.29
CA ILE A 321 3.49 -0.47 9.30
C ILE A 321 2.26 0.25 9.85
N THR A 322 1.08 -0.04 9.32
CA THR A 322 -0.19 0.51 9.84
C THR A 322 -0.74 -0.44 10.90
N LEU A 323 -1.03 0.08 12.10
CA LEU A 323 -1.63 -0.73 13.17
C LEU A 323 -3.09 -0.33 13.40
N HIS A 324 -4.00 -1.26 13.11
CA HIS A 324 -5.44 -1.15 13.27
C HIS A 324 -5.87 -1.74 14.60
N ASN A 325 -6.27 -0.87 15.54
CA ASN A 325 -6.60 -1.27 16.91
C ASN A 325 -8.12 -1.32 17.11
N ASP A 326 -8.68 -2.51 17.37
CA ASP A 326 -10.07 -2.69 17.78
C ASP A 326 -10.19 -2.84 19.29
N ARG A 327 -10.49 -1.73 19.97
CA ARG A 327 -10.68 -1.67 21.43
C ARG A 327 -12.15 -1.52 21.81
N GLY A 328 -13.09 -1.86 20.92
CA GLY A 328 -14.53 -1.64 21.13
C GLY A 328 -14.96 -0.20 20.95
N GLN A 329 -14.38 0.53 19.99
CA GLN A 329 -14.76 1.91 19.66
C GLN A 329 -16.02 2.02 18.79
N GLY A 330 -16.46 0.91 18.17
CA GLY A 330 -17.60 0.88 17.26
C GLY A 330 -17.25 1.33 15.83
N GLY A 331 -18.29 1.46 14.98
CA GLY A 331 -18.09 1.64 13.54
C GLY A 331 -17.80 0.30 12.87
N LEU A 332 -16.78 0.26 12.01
CA LEU A 332 -16.30 -0.99 11.39
C LEU A 332 -15.56 -1.88 12.40
N PHE A 333 -14.95 -1.27 13.42
CA PHE A 333 -14.30 -1.94 14.55
C PHE A 333 -15.36 -2.42 15.57
N THR A 334 -15.87 -3.61 15.30
CA THR A 334 -17.01 -4.24 15.99
C THR A 334 -16.63 -5.23 17.10
N GLY A 335 -15.34 -5.47 17.33
CA GLY A 335 -14.81 -6.34 18.37
C GLY A 335 -14.52 -5.58 19.65
N GLY A 336 -13.71 -6.16 20.53
CA GLY A 336 -13.24 -5.54 21.75
C GLY A 336 -14.33 -5.38 22.80
N ASN A 337 -14.35 -6.31 23.75
CA ASN A 337 -15.45 -6.51 24.69
C ASN A 337 -14.98 -6.46 26.14
N LEU A 338 -15.91 -6.03 27.02
CA LEU A 338 -15.76 -6.27 28.45
C LEU A 338 -16.08 -7.74 28.73
N ILE A 339 -15.08 -8.47 29.22
CA ILE A 339 -15.26 -9.83 29.72
C ILE A 339 -15.74 -9.74 31.18
N ASN A 340 -16.94 -10.27 31.42
CA ASN A 340 -17.47 -10.39 32.77
C ASN A 340 -16.84 -11.59 33.46
N ASP A 341 -15.92 -11.29 34.36
CA ASP A 341 -15.34 -12.26 35.28
C ASP A 341 -15.31 -11.67 36.70
N ALA A 342 -15.43 -12.54 37.70
CA ALA A 342 -15.69 -12.13 39.08
C ALA A 342 -14.45 -11.64 39.82
N ASP A 343 -13.26 -12.10 39.46
CA ASP A 343 -12.01 -11.76 40.15
C ASP A 343 -10.95 -11.11 39.27
N GLY A 344 -11.18 -11.01 37.96
CA GLY A 344 -10.25 -10.39 37.01
C GLY A 344 -9.11 -11.32 36.61
N VAL A 345 -9.15 -12.60 36.97
CA VAL A 345 -8.02 -13.53 36.85
C VAL A 345 -8.35 -14.65 35.87
N LEU A 346 -7.52 -14.79 34.83
CA LEU A 346 -7.53 -16.02 34.04
C LEU A 346 -6.87 -17.15 34.85
N THR A 347 -7.54 -18.29 34.98
CA THR A 347 -7.05 -19.50 35.68
C THR A 347 -5.82 -20.10 34.99
N GLY A 348 -5.57 -19.75 33.73
CA GLY A 348 -4.42 -20.16 32.93
C GLY A 348 -3.96 -19.06 31.97
N GLY A 349 -2.91 -19.35 31.20
CA GLY A 349 -2.37 -18.47 30.17
C GLY A 349 -3.08 -18.56 28.81
N VAL A 350 -2.39 -18.10 27.76
CA VAL A 350 -2.77 -18.32 26.36
C VAL A 350 -2.97 -19.82 26.12
N ASN A 351 -3.91 -20.18 25.23
CA ASN A 351 -4.32 -21.56 24.95
C ASN A 351 -4.91 -22.34 26.14
N SER A 352 -5.07 -21.74 27.31
CA SER A 352 -5.79 -22.38 28.41
C SER A 352 -7.28 -22.55 28.07
N PRO A 353 -7.98 -23.52 28.68
CA PRO A 353 -9.41 -23.72 28.42
C PRO A 353 -10.27 -22.47 28.66
N GLU A 354 -9.90 -21.64 29.63
CA GLU A 354 -10.61 -20.39 29.93
C GLU A 354 -10.31 -19.31 28.88
N PHE A 355 -9.05 -19.11 28.51
CA PHE A 355 -8.65 -18.22 27.43
C PHE A 355 -9.42 -18.56 26.13
N MET A 356 -9.41 -19.83 25.73
CA MET A 356 -10.10 -20.30 24.52
C MET A 356 -11.61 -20.13 24.61
N SER A 357 -12.20 -20.28 25.81
CA SER A 357 -13.62 -20.03 26.02
C SER A 357 -13.98 -18.55 25.87
N HIS A 358 -13.11 -17.64 26.31
CA HIS A 358 -13.30 -16.21 26.12
C HIS A 358 -13.09 -15.79 24.66
N LYS A 359 -12.03 -16.25 23.99
CA LYS A 359 -11.81 -16.01 22.56
C LYS A 359 -13.01 -16.49 21.75
N ALA A 360 -13.47 -17.72 21.95
CA ALA A 360 -14.64 -18.27 21.24
C ALA A 360 -15.95 -17.51 21.49
N ALA A 361 -16.09 -16.81 22.63
CA ALA A 361 -17.29 -16.06 22.98
C ALA A 361 -17.28 -14.61 22.46
N ASN A 362 -16.10 -14.02 22.27
CA ASN A 362 -15.95 -12.58 22.01
C ASN A 362 -15.26 -12.25 20.68
N PHE A 363 -14.46 -13.17 20.12
CA PHE A 363 -13.77 -12.99 18.86
C PHE A 363 -14.58 -13.57 17.70
N ALA A 364 -14.94 -12.72 16.74
CA ALA A 364 -15.77 -13.14 15.62
C ALA A 364 -14.99 -14.03 14.64
N SER A 365 -15.60 -15.13 14.19
CA SER A 365 -14.92 -16.12 13.33
C SER A 365 -14.44 -15.57 11.99
N ASN A 366 -15.00 -14.46 11.50
CA ASN A 366 -14.56 -13.80 10.27
C ASN A 366 -13.29 -12.95 10.44
N ARG A 367 -12.75 -12.84 11.66
CA ARG A 367 -11.49 -12.14 12.00
C ARG A 367 -10.30 -13.08 12.15
N HIS A 368 -10.56 -14.38 12.25
CA HIS A 368 -9.54 -15.42 12.26
C HIS A 368 -8.70 -15.32 10.98
N GLY A 369 -7.37 -15.33 11.10
CA GLY A 369 -6.46 -15.16 9.96
C GLY A 369 -6.11 -13.70 9.64
N TYR A 370 -6.70 -12.72 10.33
CA TYR A 370 -6.50 -11.30 10.06
C TYR A 370 -6.15 -10.49 11.31
N PHE A 371 -6.71 -10.84 12.47
CA PHE A 371 -6.52 -10.12 13.73
C PHE A 371 -5.71 -10.96 14.71
N HIS A 372 -4.77 -10.31 15.41
CA HIS A 372 -4.25 -10.80 16.67
C HIS A 372 -5.29 -10.56 17.78
N TYR A 373 -5.48 -11.53 18.67
CA TYR A 373 -6.43 -11.43 19.77
C TYR A 373 -5.68 -11.18 21.09
N CYS A 374 -5.95 -10.02 21.68
CA CYS A 374 -5.36 -9.57 22.93
C CYS A 374 -6.41 -9.53 24.04
N ILE A 375 -6.12 -10.19 25.16
CA ILE A 375 -6.94 -10.13 26.36
C ILE A 375 -6.18 -9.44 27.50
N LEU A 376 -6.82 -8.49 28.17
CA LEU A 376 -6.24 -7.72 29.27
C LEU A 376 -6.92 -8.04 30.61
N PRO A 377 -6.53 -9.15 31.28
CA PRO A 377 -6.95 -9.45 32.65
C PRO A 377 -6.13 -8.68 33.70
N HIS A 378 -6.55 -8.74 34.95
CA HIS A 378 -5.71 -8.30 36.08
C HIS A 378 -4.43 -9.13 36.16
N ARG A 379 -4.57 -10.46 36.03
CA ARG A 379 -3.47 -11.41 35.86
C ARG A 379 -3.93 -12.72 35.22
N TYR A 380 -3.01 -13.47 34.65
CA TYR A 380 -3.21 -14.88 34.29
C TYR A 380 -2.53 -15.76 35.33
N ASN A 381 -3.07 -16.93 35.65
CA ASN A 381 -2.74 -17.73 36.83
C ASN A 381 -2.89 -16.96 38.17
N THR A 382 -3.38 -17.63 39.21
CA THR A 382 -3.69 -17.01 40.51
C THR A 382 -2.53 -16.20 41.14
N ASN A 383 -1.28 -16.60 40.88
CA ASN A 383 -0.10 -15.98 41.50
C ASN A 383 0.90 -15.39 40.49
N SER A 384 0.55 -15.26 39.21
CA SER A 384 1.51 -14.68 38.26
C SER A 384 1.76 -13.22 38.57
N SER A 385 3.02 -12.82 38.49
CA SER A 385 3.45 -11.43 38.47
C SER A 385 3.79 -10.94 37.06
N SER A 386 3.78 -11.83 36.07
CA SER A 386 4.15 -11.56 34.69
C SER A 386 3.34 -10.42 34.08
N SER A 387 4.00 -9.57 33.30
CA SER A 387 3.34 -8.50 32.56
C SER A 387 2.48 -9.02 31.41
N GLY A 388 2.74 -10.23 30.91
CA GLY A 388 2.02 -10.79 29.78
C GLY A 388 2.51 -12.17 29.35
N GLN A 389 1.86 -12.72 28.34
CA GLN A 389 2.19 -14.01 27.76
C GLN A 389 1.69 -14.06 26.32
N ALA A 390 2.44 -14.66 25.42
CA ALA A 390 2.06 -14.74 24.01
C ALA A 390 2.52 -16.05 23.36
N GLU A 391 1.94 -16.33 22.20
CA GLU A 391 2.44 -17.35 21.27
C GLU A 391 3.72 -16.87 20.55
N LEU A 392 4.58 -17.80 20.15
CA LEU A 392 5.80 -17.54 19.39
C LEU A 392 6.01 -18.56 18.24
N PRO A 393 5.90 -18.12 16.98
CA PRO A 393 4.97 -17.08 16.53
C PRO A 393 3.50 -17.53 16.72
N GLY A 394 2.55 -16.61 16.60
CA GLY A 394 1.12 -16.93 16.66
C GLY A 394 0.22 -15.71 16.50
N ASP A 395 -1.01 -15.81 16.99
CA ASP A 395 -2.00 -14.73 16.94
C ASP A 395 -2.58 -14.32 18.30
N ASP A 396 -2.24 -15.02 19.38
CA ASP A 396 -2.80 -14.81 20.71
C ASP A 396 -1.82 -14.17 21.71
N LEU A 397 -2.31 -13.22 22.50
CA LEU A 397 -1.54 -12.58 23.57
C LEU A 397 -2.39 -12.15 24.79
N ILE A 398 -1.73 -12.12 25.94
CA ILE A 398 -2.24 -11.63 27.23
C ILE A 398 -1.40 -10.42 27.67
N VAL A 399 -2.06 -9.35 28.10
CA VAL A 399 -1.43 -8.22 28.81
C VAL A 399 -1.99 -8.13 30.22
N SER A 400 -1.16 -8.40 31.23
CA SER A 400 -1.55 -8.51 32.64
C SER A 400 -0.71 -7.62 33.55
N LEU A 401 -1.12 -6.38 33.73
CA LEU A 401 -0.35 -5.40 34.52
C LEU A 401 -0.87 -5.21 35.95
N GLN A 402 -1.78 -6.07 36.44
CA GLN A 402 -2.38 -5.95 37.77
C GLN A 402 -2.90 -4.52 37.98
N CYS A 403 -2.55 -3.88 39.10
CA CYS A 403 -2.97 -2.53 39.41
C CYS A 403 -2.31 -1.42 38.56
N PHE A 404 -1.39 -1.75 37.65
CA PHE A 404 -0.60 -0.78 36.88
C PHE A 404 -1.21 -0.53 35.51
N ASN A 405 -2.00 0.54 35.40
CA ASN A 405 -2.67 0.90 34.16
C ASN A 405 -2.19 2.25 33.60
N SER A 406 -0.87 2.42 33.45
CA SER A 406 -0.29 3.60 32.80
C SER A 406 -0.23 3.39 31.28
N ASP A 407 -0.45 4.47 30.51
CA ASP A 407 -0.38 4.40 29.04
C ASP A 407 0.97 3.84 28.55
N THR A 408 2.07 4.19 29.23
CA THR A 408 3.41 3.69 28.93
C THR A 408 3.53 2.19 29.15
N ASN A 409 3.19 1.67 30.33
CA ASN A 409 3.40 0.25 30.63
C ASN A 409 2.48 -0.63 29.76
N VAL A 410 1.24 -0.20 29.55
CA VAL A 410 0.28 -0.90 28.69
C VAL A 410 0.78 -0.95 27.25
N SER A 411 1.19 0.19 26.68
CA SER A 411 1.70 0.22 25.29
C SER A 411 2.98 -0.57 25.11
N HIS A 412 3.91 -0.50 26.06
CA HIS A 412 5.15 -1.25 26.02
C HIS A 412 4.90 -2.76 26.09
N THR A 413 3.96 -3.19 26.92
CA THR A 413 3.61 -4.61 27.04
C THR A 413 2.86 -5.09 25.81
N ILE A 414 1.88 -4.34 25.27
CA ILE A 414 1.21 -4.68 24.00
C ILE A 414 2.23 -4.92 22.89
N MET A 415 3.18 -3.98 22.73
CA MET A 415 4.21 -4.13 21.71
C MET A 415 5.13 -5.32 22.00
N HIS A 416 5.54 -5.53 23.25
CA HIS A 416 6.35 -6.68 23.65
C HIS A 416 5.68 -8.01 23.30
N GLU A 417 4.43 -8.20 23.71
CA GLU A 417 3.70 -9.45 23.45
C GLU A 417 3.40 -9.65 21.97
N TYR A 418 3.11 -8.58 21.22
CA TYR A 418 3.01 -8.68 19.76
C TYR A 418 4.35 -9.13 19.13
N GLY A 419 5.49 -8.70 19.68
CA GLY A 419 6.80 -9.13 19.19
C GLY A 419 6.98 -10.65 19.24
N HIS A 420 6.44 -11.31 20.26
CA HIS A 420 6.40 -12.78 20.30
C HIS A 420 5.52 -13.35 19.18
N ASN A 421 4.32 -12.82 18.97
CA ASN A 421 3.49 -13.24 17.83
C ASN A 421 4.22 -13.06 16.48
N ALA A 422 5.09 -12.05 16.40
CA ALA A 422 5.96 -11.79 15.26
C ALA A 422 7.32 -12.54 15.27
N ASN A 423 7.45 -13.61 16.06
CA ASN A 423 8.63 -14.48 16.19
C ASN A 423 9.90 -13.82 16.80
N ILE A 424 9.74 -12.81 17.63
CA ILE A 424 10.85 -12.16 18.34
C ILE A 424 10.94 -12.68 19.78
N ARG A 425 12.14 -13.05 20.21
CA ARG A 425 12.45 -13.50 21.58
C ARG A 425 13.05 -12.35 22.39
N HIS A 426 13.16 -12.53 23.70
CA HIS A 426 13.66 -11.48 24.60
C HIS A 426 15.10 -10.99 24.34
N GLY A 427 15.90 -11.77 23.61
CA GLY A 427 17.24 -11.40 23.14
C GLY A 427 17.32 -11.21 21.62
N GLY A 428 16.19 -11.02 20.94
CA GLY A 428 16.05 -10.96 19.48
C GLY A 428 15.73 -12.34 18.92
N ASN A 429 16.76 -13.08 18.55
CA ASN A 429 16.63 -14.46 18.04
C ASN A 429 17.00 -15.53 19.09
N VAL A 430 17.18 -15.13 20.35
CA VAL A 430 17.59 -15.99 21.46
C VAL A 430 16.83 -15.59 22.73
N ASN A 431 16.75 -16.47 23.73
CA ASN A 431 16.05 -16.19 25.01
C ASN A 431 16.89 -15.32 25.98
N CYS A 432 18.13 -15.01 25.61
CA CYS A 432 19.09 -14.25 26.42
C CYS A 432 18.58 -12.85 26.74
N ASN A 433 18.28 -12.61 28.02
CA ASN A 433 17.68 -11.39 28.52
C ASN A 433 18.73 -10.35 28.96
N TYR A 434 18.27 -9.13 29.23
CA TYR A 434 19.07 -8.03 29.83
C TYR A 434 20.32 -7.61 29.06
N LYS A 435 20.47 -8.02 27.80
CA LYS A 435 21.57 -7.65 26.91
C LYS A 435 21.60 -6.13 26.69
N PRO A 436 22.59 -5.37 27.17
CA PRO A 436 22.57 -3.92 27.01
C PRO A 436 22.61 -3.47 25.54
N ASN A 437 23.28 -4.23 24.68
CA ASN A 437 23.32 -3.89 23.25
C ASN A 437 22.12 -4.43 22.44
N TYR A 438 21.14 -5.10 23.06
CA TYR A 438 19.89 -5.44 22.37
C TYR A 438 18.81 -4.42 22.75
N ASN A 439 18.76 -3.34 21.97
CA ASN A 439 18.01 -2.13 22.30
C ASN A 439 16.57 -2.20 21.80
N SER A 440 15.76 -3.02 22.45
CA SER A 440 14.40 -3.36 22.03
C SER A 440 13.46 -3.46 23.23
N VAL A 441 12.20 -3.08 23.07
CA VAL A 441 11.15 -3.31 24.10
C VAL A 441 10.99 -4.79 24.45
N MET A 442 11.41 -5.71 23.56
CA MET A 442 11.47 -7.17 23.81
C MET A 442 12.45 -7.56 24.91
N ASN A 443 13.43 -6.72 25.20
CA ASN A 443 14.41 -6.96 26.25
C ASN A 443 13.90 -6.39 27.57
N TYR A 444 13.87 -7.19 28.64
CA TYR A 444 13.39 -6.74 29.96
C TYR A 444 14.13 -5.52 30.50
N LYS A 445 15.38 -5.27 30.07
CA LYS A 445 16.12 -4.04 30.41
C LYS A 445 15.42 -2.76 29.92
N TYR A 446 14.69 -2.85 28.80
CA TYR A 446 14.09 -1.73 28.08
C TYR A 446 12.56 -1.81 28.02
N GLN A 447 11.95 -2.94 28.40
CA GLN A 447 10.49 -3.11 28.33
C GLN A 447 9.74 -1.96 29.00
N PHE A 448 10.02 -1.58 30.25
CA PHE A 448 9.31 -0.44 30.89
C PHE A 448 10.03 0.90 30.79
N PRO A 449 11.37 0.97 30.92
CA PRO A 449 12.10 2.23 30.75
C PRO A 449 12.10 2.78 29.32
N GLY A 450 11.66 2.00 28.32
CA GLY A 450 11.83 2.29 26.90
C GLY A 450 13.23 1.95 26.40
N VAL A 451 13.43 1.97 25.08
CA VAL A 451 14.76 1.82 24.46
C VAL A 451 15.63 3.05 24.74
N ASP A 452 16.93 2.97 24.44
CA ASP A 452 17.86 4.10 24.50
C ASP A 452 18.14 4.62 23.08
N ASN A 453 17.94 5.92 22.82
CA ASN A 453 18.17 6.55 21.51
C ASN A 453 19.43 7.42 21.45
N ASN A 454 20.19 7.51 22.54
CA ASN A 454 21.34 8.42 22.66
C ASN A 454 22.65 7.72 23.04
N CYS A 455 22.65 6.39 23.06
CA CYS A 455 23.82 5.56 23.36
C CYS A 455 24.33 5.72 24.79
N THR A 456 23.50 6.21 25.71
CA THR A 456 23.80 6.32 27.14
C THR A 456 22.70 5.66 27.96
N PRO A 457 22.78 4.32 28.19
CA PRO A 457 21.80 3.64 29.03
C PRO A 457 21.70 4.31 30.42
N PRO A 458 20.55 4.28 31.12
CA PRO A 458 19.37 3.46 30.87
C PRO A 458 18.43 4.01 29.79
N GLY A 459 17.33 3.31 29.52
CA GLY A 459 16.31 3.70 28.54
C GLY A 459 15.73 5.11 28.76
N ASP A 460 15.23 5.71 27.68
CA ASP A 460 14.79 7.10 27.62
C ASP A 460 13.28 7.28 27.39
N GLY A 461 12.51 6.22 27.61
CA GLY A 461 11.05 6.20 27.47
C GLY A 461 10.56 6.04 26.03
N VAL A 462 11.45 5.81 25.06
CA VAL A 462 11.03 5.55 23.67
C VAL A 462 10.54 4.11 23.51
N LEU A 463 9.33 3.96 22.98
CA LEU A 463 8.77 2.66 22.59
C LEU A 463 9.27 2.29 21.19
N ASN A 464 10.10 1.25 21.08
CA ASN A 464 10.64 0.80 19.80
C ASN A 464 11.18 -0.64 19.87
N TYR A 465 11.34 -1.28 18.71
CA TYR A 465 12.21 -2.45 18.57
C TYR A 465 13.63 -2.07 18.15
N SER A 466 14.54 -3.03 18.24
CA SER A 466 15.92 -2.83 17.80
C SER A 466 16.03 -2.78 16.27
N ILE A 467 16.92 -1.92 15.78
CA ILE A 467 17.34 -1.84 14.38
C ILE A 467 18.66 -2.59 14.11
N GLY A 468 19.23 -3.27 15.11
CA GLY A 468 20.44 -4.08 14.97
C GLY A 468 21.73 -3.29 14.73
N ASP A 469 21.81 -2.06 15.25
CA ASP A 469 22.91 -1.13 15.01
C ASP A 469 23.96 -1.10 16.13
N ARG A 470 23.72 -1.79 17.25
CA ARG A 470 24.63 -1.77 18.41
C ARG A 470 25.80 -2.72 18.24
N ILE A 471 26.95 -2.32 18.80
CA ILE A 471 28.19 -3.09 18.65
C ILE A 471 28.13 -4.40 19.45
N VAL A 472 28.93 -5.38 19.03
CA VAL A 472 29.13 -6.62 19.78
C VAL A 472 29.87 -6.34 21.09
N LEU A 473 29.35 -6.87 22.20
CA LEU A 473 29.95 -6.72 23.53
C LEU A 473 30.49 -8.08 23.98
N ASN A 474 31.81 -8.17 24.18
CA ASN A 474 32.45 -9.36 24.74
C ASN A 474 32.74 -9.12 26.21
N GLU A 475 32.02 -9.80 27.09
CA GLU A 475 32.10 -9.62 28.55
C GLU A 475 33.44 -10.03 29.16
N ASN A 476 34.29 -10.77 28.42
CA ASN A 476 35.66 -11.06 28.83
C ASN A 476 36.64 -9.93 28.50
N ASN A 477 36.24 -8.97 27.65
CA ASN A 477 37.13 -7.97 27.08
C ASN A 477 36.36 -6.74 26.59
N LEU A 478 35.58 -6.11 27.47
CA LEU A 478 34.82 -4.91 27.15
C LEU A 478 35.76 -3.72 26.96
N ASN A 479 35.42 -2.85 26.01
CA ASN A 479 36.11 -1.60 25.77
C ASN A 479 35.20 -0.44 26.17
N GLU A 480 35.50 0.19 27.29
CA GLU A 480 34.67 1.27 27.85
C GLU A 480 34.77 2.54 27.01
N ASN A 481 35.86 2.76 26.27
CA ASN A 481 35.98 3.90 25.34
C ASN A 481 34.98 3.82 24.19
N ASN A 482 34.57 2.61 23.81
CA ASN A 482 33.58 2.40 22.75
C ASN A 482 32.14 2.49 23.28
N GLY A 483 31.90 2.34 24.58
CA GLY A 483 30.55 2.24 25.14
C GLY A 483 29.66 1.23 24.40
N ILE A 484 28.39 1.59 24.18
CA ILE A 484 27.36 0.68 23.62
C ILE A 484 27.15 0.82 22.11
N CYS A 485 27.56 1.94 21.51
CA CYS A 485 27.40 2.26 20.08
C CYS A 485 28.73 2.55 19.35
N GLY A 486 29.88 2.43 20.02
CA GLY A 486 31.17 2.95 19.56
C GLY A 486 31.53 4.33 20.14
N ALA A 487 30.55 5.07 20.65
CA ALA A 487 30.66 6.26 21.49
C ALA A 487 29.28 6.62 22.08
N PRO A 488 29.19 7.43 23.15
CA PRO A 488 30.28 7.88 24.01
C PRO A 488 30.84 6.75 24.89
N PRO A 489 31.94 6.97 25.63
CA PRO A 489 32.44 5.99 26.59
C PRO A 489 31.41 5.61 27.66
N TRP A 490 31.43 4.35 28.10
CA TRP A 490 30.58 3.83 29.16
C TRP A 490 31.39 2.98 30.13
N ASP A 491 31.30 3.30 31.42
CA ASP A 491 31.94 2.57 32.52
C ASP A 491 31.12 1.31 32.83
N TRP A 492 31.55 0.16 32.30
CA TRP A 492 30.78 -1.09 32.39
C TRP A 492 30.81 -1.69 33.78
N ASN A 493 31.92 -1.50 34.52
CA ASN A 493 32.12 -2.08 35.85
C ASN A 493 31.80 -1.12 37.00
N GLY A 494 31.54 0.16 36.70
CA GLY A 494 31.16 1.20 37.65
C GLY A 494 32.31 1.67 38.55
N ASN A 495 33.57 1.47 38.16
CA ASN A 495 34.75 1.81 38.96
C ASN A 495 35.20 3.28 38.82
N THR A 496 34.49 4.08 38.02
CA THR A 496 34.74 5.49 37.69
C THR A 496 35.95 5.78 36.79
N ILE A 497 36.54 4.75 36.18
CA ILE A 497 37.68 4.83 35.27
C ILE A 497 37.26 4.21 33.94
N ILE A 498 37.59 4.87 32.83
CA ILE A 498 37.34 4.34 31.48
C ILE A 498 38.57 3.54 31.02
N GLU A 499 38.38 2.25 30.79
CA GLU A 499 39.43 1.26 30.57
C GLU A 499 39.16 0.39 29.33
N ASN A 500 40.21 -0.34 28.91
CA ASN A 500 40.11 -1.34 27.84
C ASN A 500 40.34 -2.73 28.44
N GLY A 501 39.60 -3.72 27.95
CA GLY A 501 39.74 -5.11 28.36
C GLY A 501 39.14 -5.39 29.73
N VAL A 502 38.04 -4.72 30.06
CA VAL A 502 37.29 -4.94 31.29
C VAL A 502 36.52 -6.26 31.19
N ALA A 503 36.74 -7.14 32.14
CA ALA A 503 35.95 -8.36 32.27
C ALA A 503 34.82 -8.12 33.26
N PHE A 504 33.58 -8.03 32.77
CA PHE A 504 32.41 -7.74 33.59
C PHE A 504 31.15 -8.31 32.97
N ASN A 505 30.27 -8.86 33.82
CA ASN A 505 29.00 -9.43 33.40
C ASN A 505 27.94 -8.32 33.38
N ILE A 506 27.61 -7.86 32.18
CA ILE A 506 26.77 -6.69 31.93
C ILE A 506 25.28 -7.04 31.76
N ASN A 507 24.94 -8.33 31.73
CA ASN A 507 23.56 -8.85 31.72
C ASN A 507 23.28 -9.78 32.91
N SER A 508 23.99 -9.60 34.04
CA SER A 508 23.90 -10.46 35.23
C SER A 508 22.51 -10.58 35.87
N GLN A 509 21.55 -9.74 35.49
CA GLN A 509 20.16 -9.86 35.89
C GLN A 509 19.46 -11.07 35.24
N ASP A 510 19.96 -11.57 34.11
CA ASP A 510 19.49 -12.82 33.51
C ASP A 510 20.09 -14.02 34.25
N SER A 511 19.40 -14.49 35.29
CA SER A 511 19.83 -15.65 36.07
C SER A 511 19.65 -17.01 35.36
N GLY A 512 19.03 -17.05 34.17
CA GLY A 512 18.63 -18.28 33.48
C GLY A 512 19.53 -18.66 32.31
N ASP A 513 19.54 -17.83 31.26
CA ASP A 513 19.98 -18.26 29.93
C ASP A 513 21.43 -17.90 29.61
N CYS A 514 21.80 -16.63 29.82
CA CYS A 514 23.12 -16.14 29.41
C CYS A 514 23.80 -15.20 30.41
N GLY A 515 23.12 -14.73 31.46
CA GLY A 515 23.69 -13.81 32.45
C GLY A 515 24.47 -14.49 33.58
N GLY A 516 24.69 -15.81 33.54
CA GLY A 516 25.46 -16.54 34.55
C GLY A 516 26.97 -16.67 34.28
N THR A 517 27.43 -16.35 33.06
CA THR A 517 28.83 -16.46 32.64
C THR A 517 29.21 -15.30 31.72
N PHE A 518 30.50 -15.02 31.53
CA PHE A 518 30.93 -14.02 30.55
C PHE A 518 30.76 -14.57 29.13
N THR A 519 29.86 -13.95 28.39
CA THR A 519 29.47 -14.31 27.04
C THR A 519 29.79 -13.19 26.04
N THR A 520 29.45 -13.41 24.77
CA THR A 520 29.48 -12.37 23.74
C THR A 520 28.04 -12.05 23.39
N LEU A 521 27.64 -10.81 23.64
CA LEU A 521 26.31 -10.31 23.40
C LEU A 521 26.28 -9.59 22.05
N THR A 522 25.27 -9.88 21.24
CA THR A 522 25.06 -9.26 19.93
C THR A 522 23.69 -8.59 19.89
N ASP A 523 23.57 -7.48 19.19
CA ASP A 523 22.27 -6.93 18.86
C ASP A 523 21.53 -7.83 17.85
N TYR A 524 20.25 -7.55 17.61
CA TYR A 524 19.42 -8.19 16.59
C TYR A 524 18.46 -7.15 16.01
N ASN A 525 18.34 -7.10 14.68
CA ASN A 525 17.41 -6.18 14.03
C ASN A 525 16.01 -6.78 14.01
N ASP A 526 15.20 -6.46 15.00
CA ASP A 526 13.84 -6.97 15.12
C ASP A 526 12.97 -6.50 13.96
N TRP A 527 13.03 -5.20 13.61
CA TRP A 527 12.20 -4.62 12.55
C TRP A 527 12.39 -5.31 11.20
N ALA A 528 13.63 -5.71 10.88
CA ALA A 528 13.94 -6.43 9.65
C ALA A 528 13.60 -7.93 9.70
N ASN A 529 13.20 -8.46 10.86
CA ASN A 529 12.95 -9.89 11.09
C ASN A 529 11.57 -10.19 11.69
N LEU A 530 10.64 -9.24 11.66
CA LEU A 530 9.24 -9.50 12.02
C LEU A 530 8.66 -10.59 11.10
N SER A 531 7.97 -11.56 11.69
CA SER A 531 7.29 -12.64 10.97
C SER A 531 5.78 -12.46 11.04
N PHE A 532 5.13 -12.36 9.88
CA PHE A 532 3.66 -12.22 9.80
C PHE A 532 2.92 -13.56 9.70
N THR A 533 3.66 -14.68 9.66
CA THR A 533 3.10 -16.03 9.51
C THR A 533 2.23 -16.50 10.69
N GLY A 534 2.29 -15.81 11.83
CA GLY A 534 1.55 -16.17 13.05
C GLY A 534 0.03 -16.14 12.88
N LEU A 535 -0.49 -15.26 12.00
CA LEU A 535 -1.92 -15.15 11.69
C LEU A 535 -2.49 -16.42 11.02
N GLN A 536 -1.65 -17.25 10.40
CA GLN A 536 -2.10 -18.40 9.62
C GLN A 536 -2.49 -19.63 10.47
N ASP A 537 -2.34 -19.64 11.81
CA ASP A 537 -2.75 -20.80 12.63
C ASP A 537 -4.27 -21.04 12.63
N ALA A 538 -5.06 -20.03 12.23
CA ALA A 538 -6.52 -20.12 12.11
C ALA A 538 -7.05 -21.20 11.15
N ASP A 539 -6.25 -21.66 10.17
CA ASP A 539 -6.64 -22.70 9.21
C ASP A 539 -6.13 -24.11 9.58
N GLY A 540 -5.43 -24.26 10.71
CA GLY A 540 -4.80 -25.51 11.14
C GLY A 540 -3.55 -25.89 10.34
N ALA A 541 -2.88 -24.94 9.67
CA ALA A 541 -1.67 -25.18 8.88
C ALA A 541 -0.37 -25.28 9.70
N LEU A 542 -0.34 -24.96 10.99
CA LEU A 542 0.81 -25.28 11.82
C LEU A 542 0.70 -26.73 12.36
N PRO A 543 1.56 -27.68 11.90
CA PRO A 543 1.54 -29.05 12.38
C PRO A 543 2.02 -29.22 13.84
N VAL A 544 2.36 -28.12 14.53
CA VAL A 544 2.87 -28.08 15.90
C VAL A 544 2.20 -26.90 16.64
N PRO A 545 1.68 -27.09 17.86
CA PRO A 545 1.20 -25.98 18.68
C PRO A 545 2.29 -24.92 18.84
N PRO A 546 1.97 -23.63 18.76
CA PRO A 546 2.97 -22.58 18.93
C PRO A 546 3.65 -22.69 20.30
N GLU A 547 4.92 -22.26 20.36
CA GLU A 547 5.61 -22.10 21.64
C GLU A 547 4.90 -21.00 22.44
N ILE A 548 4.73 -21.20 23.75
CA ILE A 548 4.19 -20.17 24.64
C ILE A 548 5.36 -19.55 25.39
N ILE A 549 5.48 -18.22 25.34
CA ILE A 549 6.51 -17.46 26.05
C ILE A 549 5.87 -16.64 27.15
N ASP A 550 6.43 -16.79 28.36
CA ASP A 550 6.10 -16.00 29.54
C ASP A 550 6.99 -14.76 29.65
N CYS A 551 6.37 -13.59 29.88
CA CYS A 551 7.08 -12.35 30.16
C CYS A 551 7.32 -12.18 31.67
N ASP A 552 8.26 -12.96 32.19
CA ASP A 552 8.71 -12.98 33.59
C ASP A 552 9.16 -11.62 34.16
N ASN A 553 9.27 -10.56 33.34
CA ASN A 553 9.47 -9.21 33.84
C ASN A 553 8.18 -8.74 34.54
N PRO A 554 8.17 -8.66 35.88
CA PRO A 554 6.94 -8.43 36.59
C PRO A 554 6.40 -7.03 36.26
N ALA A 555 5.07 -6.90 36.31
CA ALA A 555 4.44 -5.58 36.30
C ALA A 555 5.18 -4.68 37.33
N PRO A 556 5.54 -3.43 36.98
CA PRO A 556 6.36 -2.59 37.87
C PRO A 556 5.73 -2.49 39.26
N GLU A 557 6.49 -2.64 40.35
CA GLU A 557 5.95 -2.46 41.71
C GLU A 557 5.96 -0.96 42.10
N ASN A 558 5.02 -0.53 42.96
CA ASN A 558 4.87 0.86 43.42
C ASN A 558 5.96 1.28 44.42
#